data_AF-A0A3N9U0H0-F1
#
_entry.id   AF-A0A3N9U0H0-F1
#
_cell.length_a   1.000
_cell.length_b   1.000
_cell.length_c   1.000
_cell.angle_alpha   90.00
_cell.angle_beta   90.00
_cell.angle_gamma   90.00
#
_symmetry.space_group_name_H-M   'P 1'
#
loop_
_entity.id
_entity.type
_entity.pdbx_description
1 polymer ?
#
loop_
_entity_poly.entity_id
_entity_poly.type
_entity_poly.pdbx_seq_one_letter_code
_entity_poly.pdbx_strand_id
1 'polypeptide(L)'
;MPMLQCWWGGVILLSAHRDASGVWRWLRHRIPCRLPLSLLPRRAAGLIPAALLSGDSTMKPLFFVHIPKTAGTSFRHGAERAFGFDKIVYDYGQDASQTSVLTRECMYGESPDPWRLYRRSLDNQAMMLAGHVTAAKYVPLCGVDRAVTFVREPLQRAASEYSHFQRIHQYKGSFRDFMKIPLMLDRQSSIFKGVDVEAIGMVGLTERYSESLELINARFGIDIAQREDNRGKPQVGELHDIAPEDEQEFRKLNPLDLALYERCRKLFESRIQLYRDNLPFAHARLTQFDAERVGGWAWWEGGADTPVDVEVWVNDEHRDTVSATQLRPSMARLKLPRGGYVGFQLKVNLSAGDRVQCRVAETGQWFPPGPRRVAVASN
;
A
#
# COMPACT_ATOMS: atom_id res chain seq x y z
N MET A 1 -35.88 13.19 -22.95
CA MET A 1 -35.42 12.82 -21.59
C MET A 1 -34.61 13.99 -21.03
N PRO A 2 -34.95 14.56 -19.87
CA PRO A 2 -34.16 15.66 -19.31
C PRO A 2 -32.86 15.12 -18.70
N MET A 3 -31.72 15.71 -19.09
CA MET A 3 -30.43 15.50 -18.42
C MET A 3 -30.34 16.44 -17.20
N LEU A 4 -30.00 15.91 -16.04
CA LEU A 4 -29.56 16.70 -14.89
C LEU A 4 -28.02 16.80 -14.90
N GLN A 5 -27.50 18.02 -14.91
CA GLN A 5 -26.09 18.30 -14.60
C GLN A 5 -26.03 19.18 -13.35
N CYS A 6 -25.33 18.70 -12.32
CA CYS A 6 -25.06 19.47 -11.11
C CYS A 6 -23.75 20.24 -11.25
N TRP A 7 -23.81 21.56 -11.06
CA TRP A 7 -22.67 22.40 -10.75
C TRP A 7 -22.85 22.98 -9.35
N TRP A 8 -21.75 23.14 -8.61
CA TRP A 8 -21.76 23.77 -7.28
C TRP A 8 -22.35 25.19 -7.39
N GLY A 9 -23.56 25.39 -6.84
CA GLY A 9 -24.24 26.69 -6.80
C GLY A 9 -25.74 26.73 -7.14
N GLY A 10 -26.41 25.61 -7.44
CA GLY A 10 -27.88 25.53 -7.57
C GLY A 10 -28.36 24.61 -8.70
N VAL A 11 -29.60 24.11 -8.60
CA VAL A 11 -30.24 23.26 -9.63
C VAL A 11 -30.84 24.15 -10.73
N ILE A 12 -30.40 23.98 -11.97
CA ILE A 12 -31.00 24.59 -13.16
C ILE A 12 -31.75 23.52 -13.93
N LEU A 13 -33.07 23.69 -14.10
CA LEU A 13 -33.85 22.88 -15.02
C LEU A 13 -33.81 23.53 -16.41
N LEU A 14 -33.43 22.74 -17.42
CA LEU A 14 -33.51 23.11 -18.83
C LEU A 14 -34.65 22.33 -19.48
N SER A 15 -35.63 23.05 -20.03
CA SER A 15 -36.69 22.46 -20.86
C SER A 15 -36.55 22.98 -22.30
N ALA A 16 -36.68 22.05 -23.26
CA ALA A 16 -36.71 22.37 -24.68
C ALA A 16 -38.16 22.33 -25.15
N HIS A 17 -38.59 23.37 -25.87
CA HIS A 17 -39.86 23.41 -26.56
C HIS A 17 -39.66 23.91 -28.00
N ARG A 18 -40.53 23.46 -28.91
CA ARG A 18 -40.62 24.01 -30.27
C ARG A 18 -41.54 25.21 -30.24
N ASP A 19 -41.09 26.33 -30.81
CA ASP A 19 -41.98 27.46 -31.05
C ASP A 19 -42.86 27.21 -32.29
N ALA A 20 -43.82 28.09 -32.54
CA ALA A 20 -44.78 27.97 -33.64
C ALA A 20 -44.12 28.00 -35.05
N SER A 21 -42.82 28.31 -35.13
CA SER A 21 -42.03 28.24 -36.37
C SER A 21 -41.22 26.94 -36.53
N GLY A 22 -41.31 26.03 -35.55
CA GLY A 22 -40.64 24.73 -35.59
C GLY A 22 -39.19 24.75 -35.08
N VAL A 23 -38.71 25.87 -34.56
CA VAL A 23 -37.34 26.03 -34.02
C VAL A 23 -37.31 25.67 -32.54
N TRP A 24 -36.27 24.94 -32.13
CA TRP A 24 -36.06 24.54 -30.72
C TRP A 24 -35.49 25.70 -29.90
N ARG A 25 -36.16 26.06 -28.80
CA ARG A 25 -35.68 27.04 -27.82
C ARG A 25 -35.53 26.42 -26.43
N TRP A 26 -34.50 26.85 -25.72
CA TRP A 26 -34.16 26.38 -24.37
C TRP A 26 -34.51 27.45 -23.33
N LEU A 27 -35.35 27.11 -22.35
CA LEU A 27 -35.68 27.98 -21.22
C LEU A 27 -34.90 27.53 -19.98
N ARG A 28 -34.31 28.50 -19.26
CA ARG A 28 -33.65 28.28 -17.96
C ARG A 28 -34.60 28.71 -16.85
N HIS A 29 -34.98 27.78 -15.98
CA HIS A 29 -35.69 28.10 -14.75
C HIS A 29 -34.72 28.06 -13.56
N ARG A 30 -34.65 29.16 -12.79
CA ARG A 30 -33.98 29.18 -11.48
C ARG A 30 -35.02 28.87 -10.40
N ILE A 31 -34.84 27.75 -9.69
CA ILE A 31 -35.69 27.40 -8.54
C ILE A 31 -34.91 27.72 -7.26
N PRO A 32 -35.40 28.64 -6.40
CA PRO A 32 -34.79 28.85 -5.08
C PRO A 32 -35.20 27.73 -4.12
N CYS A 33 -34.33 26.75 -3.88
CA CYS A 33 -34.52 25.76 -2.82
C CYS A 33 -34.06 26.34 -1.47
N ARG A 34 -35.00 26.69 -0.60
CA ARG A 34 -34.79 26.78 0.85
C ARG A 34 -35.30 25.48 1.48
N LEU A 35 -34.39 24.59 1.85
CA LEU A 35 -34.66 23.48 2.78
C LEU A 35 -33.82 23.71 4.06
N PRO A 36 -34.37 23.54 5.27
CA PRO A 36 -33.61 23.68 6.50
C PRO A 36 -32.57 22.57 6.62
N LEU A 37 -31.35 22.93 7.04
CA LEU A 37 -30.18 22.06 7.13
C LEU A 37 -30.25 20.98 8.25
N SER A 38 -31.38 20.80 8.92
CA SER A 38 -31.49 19.99 10.15
C SER A 38 -32.03 18.56 9.96
N LEU A 39 -32.29 18.09 8.74
CA LEU A 39 -32.92 16.77 8.51
C LEU A 39 -32.23 15.87 7.46
N LEU A 40 -30.94 16.10 7.16
CA LEU A 40 -30.15 15.14 6.39
C LEU A 40 -29.40 14.18 7.34
N PRO A 41 -29.49 12.85 7.14
CA PRO A 41 -28.74 11.89 7.93
C PRO A 41 -27.23 12.14 7.73
N ARG A 42 -26.50 12.25 8.84
CA ARG A 42 -25.03 12.37 8.88
C ARG A 42 -24.39 11.08 8.35
N ARG A 43 -24.29 10.94 7.02
CA ARG A 43 -23.34 10.05 6.37
C ARG A 43 -22.72 10.80 5.19
N ALA A 44 -21.39 10.73 5.11
CA ALA A 44 -20.51 11.36 4.12
C ALA A 44 -20.35 12.89 4.22
N ALA A 45 -19.70 13.36 5.29
CA ALA A 45 -18.99 14.63 5.27
C ALA A 45 -17.65 14.47 6.01
N GLY A 46 -16.54 14.60 5.26
CA GLY A 46 -15.15 14.44 5.71
C GLY A 46 -14.46 13.32 4.92
N LEU A 47 -13.45 13.54 4.07
CA LEU A 47 -12.53 14.64 3.88
C LEU A 47 -12.36 14.92 2.38
N ILE A 48 -12.35 16.19 1.99
CA ILE A 48 -11.65 16.58 0.75
C ILE A 48 -10.17 16.29 1.02
N PRO A 49 -9.46 15.52 0.18
CA PRO A 49 -8.04 15.27 0.40
C PRO A 49 -7.29 16.59 0.50
N ALA A 50 -6.43 16.74 1.51
CA ALA A 50 -5.55 17.89 1.70
C ALA A 50 -4.63 18.19 0.49
N ALA A 51 -4.62 17.32 -0.52
CA ALA A 51 -3.91 17.47 -1.79
C ALA A 51 -4.30 18.71 -2.62
N LEU A 52 -5.40 19.39 -2.32
CA LEU A 52 -5.86 20.57 -3.07
C LEU A 52 -5.25 21.91 -2.63
N LEU A 53 -4.43 21.95 -1.56
CA LEU A 53 -3.84 23.20 -1.05
C LEU A 53 -2.34 23.36 -1.34
N SER A 54 -1.68 22.40 -1.98
CA SER A 54 -0.32 22.54 -2.48
C SER A 54 -0.33 22.67 -4.00
N GLY A 55 0.26 23.73 -4.56
CA GLY A 55 0.33 24.04 -6.00
C GLY A 55 1.09 23.05 -6.89
N ASP A 56 1.19 21.78 -6.48
CA ASP A 56 1.57 20.63 -7.32
C ASP A 56 0.37 19.68 -7.37
N SER A 57 -0.66 20.06 -8.13
CA SER A 57 -1.89 19.28 -8.31
C SER A 57 -1.73 18.13 -9.31
N THR A 58 -0.50 17.68 -9.58
CA THR A 58 -0.27 16.52 -10.43
C THR A 58 -0.54 15.25 -9.61
N MET A 59 -1.61 14.54 -9.96
CA MET A 59 -1.94 13.24 -9.35
C MET A 59 -0.74 12.30 -9.52
N LYS A 60 -0.07 11.96 -8.41
CA LYS A 60 1.05 11.02 -8.44
C LYS A 60 0.51 9.60 -8.67
N PRO A 61 1.13 8.78 -9.55
CA PRO A 61 0.68 7.41 -9.74
C PRO A 61 0.86 6.60 -8.46
N LEU A 62 -0.01 5.60 -8.26
CA LEU A 62 0.25 4.52 -7.31
C LEU A 62 1.42 3.67 -7.82
N PHE A 63 2.12 3.00 -6.92
CA PHE A 63 3.11 2.00 -7.30
C PHE A 63 2.72 0.62 -6.77
N PHE A 64 2.25 -0.24 -7.67
CA PHE A 64 1.92 -1.62 -7.33
C PHE A 64 3.15 -2.54 -7.50
N VAL A 65 3.74 -2.91 -6.37
CA VAL A 65 4.81 -3.91 -6.30
C VAL A 65 4.17 -5.30 -6.42
N HIS A 66 4.13 -5.83 -7.64
CA HIS A 66 3.47 -7.10 -7.90
C HIS A 66 4.41 -8.26 -7.54
N ILE A 67 4.14 -8.91 -6.41
CA ILE A 67 4.83 -10.14 -6.01
C ILE A 67 4.15 -11.33 -6.71
N PRO A 68 4.90 -12.22 -7.38
CA PRO A 68 4.31 -13.40 -8.00
C PRO A 68 3.53 -14.24 -6.99
N LYS A 69 2.31 -14.63 -7.39
CA LYS A 69 1.42 -15.56 -6.66
C LYS A 69 0.79 -15.01 -5.38
N THR A 70 0.66 -13.69 -5.26
CA THR A 70 0.03 -13.01 -4.11
C THR A 70 -1.25 -12.24 -4.50
N ALA A 71 -2.18 -12.88 -5.23
CA ALA A 71 -3.39 -12.24 -5.77
C ALA A 71 -3.17 -11.01 -6.71
N GLY A 72 -1.93 -10.69 -7.07
CA GLY A 72 -1.63 -9.49 -7.85
C GLY A 72 -2.22 -9.45 -9.26
N THR A 73 -2.49 -10.60 -9.90
CA THR A 73 -3.26 -10.64 -11.16
C THR A 73 -4.71 -10.17 -10.96
N SER A 74 -5.34 -10.53 -9.84
CA SER A 74 -6.71 -10.08 -9.53
C SER A 74 -6.73 -8.57 -9.30
N PHE A 75 -5.77 -8.05 -8.53
CA PHE A 75 -5.63 -6.62 -8.28
C PHE A 75 -5.34 -5.84 -9.56
N ARG A 76 -4.40 -6.31 -10.38
CA ARG A 76 -4.08 -5.68 -11.68
C ARG A 76 -5.31 -5.61 -12.58
N HIS A 77 -6.04 -6.70 -12.78
CA HIS A 77 -7.23 -6.68 -13.62
C HIS A 77 -8.33 -5.76 -13.07
N GLY A 78 -8.47 -5.70 -11.74
CA GLY A 78 -9.37 -4.74 -11.10
C GLY A 78 -8.95 -3.30 -11.39
N ALA A 79 -7.66 -2.99 -11.24
CA ALA A 79 -7.10 -1.67 -11.56
C ALA A 79 -7.26 -1.31 -13.04
N GLU A 80 -7.06 -2.26 -13.97
CA GLU A 80 -7.29 -2.04 -15.40
C GLU A 80 -8.75 -1.66 -15.70
N ARG A 81 -9.72 -2.29 -15.01
CA ARG A 81 -11.14 -1.93 -15.13
C ARG A 81 -11.44 -0.56 -14.53
N ALA A 82 -10.82 -0.23 -13.40
CA ALA A 82 -11.07 1.02 -12.69
C ALA A 82 -10.42 2.24 -13.34
N PHE A 83 -9.17 2.09 -13.83
CA PHE A 83 -8.36 3.21 -14.33
C PHE A 83 -8.33 3.27 -15.86
N GLY A 84 -8.58 2.16 -16.55
CA GLY A 84 -8.26 2.02 -17.97
C GLY A 84 -6.85 1.46 -18.19
N PHE A 85 -6.70 0.62 -19.20
CA PHE A 85 -5.43 -0.06 -19.50
C PHE A 85 -4.30 0.91 -19.87
N ASP A 86 -4.62 1.98 -20.60
CA ASP A 86 -3.70 3.04 -21.03
C ASP A 86 -3.21 3.92 -19.87
N LYS A 87 -3.89 3.85 -18.72
CA LYS A 87 -3.53 4.59 -17.50
C LYS A 87 -2.61 3.82 -16.56
N ILE A 88 -2.16 2.62 -16.95
CA ILE A 88 -1.23 1.81 -16.16
C ILE A 88 0.06 1.60 -16.95
N VAL A 89 1.19 1.92 -16.30
CA VAL A 89 2.53 1.72 -16.86
C VAL A 89 3.13 0.46 -16.26
N TYR A 90 3.42 -0.52 -17.11
CA TYR A 90 3.85 -1.85 -16.71
C TYR A 90 5.35 -2.08 -16.84
N ASP A 91 5.90 -2.82 -15.87
CA ASP A 91 7.28 -3.27 -15.85
C ASP A 91 7.39 -4.73 -15.42
N TYR A 92 7.39 -5.65 -16.38
CA TYR A 92 7.57 -7.08 -16.14
C TYR A 92 8.92 -7.61 -16.65
N GLY A 93 9.87 -6.72 -16.91
CA GLY A 93 11.15 -7.05 -17.57
C GLY A 93 11.16 -6.71 -19.06
N GLN A 94 12.35 -6.61 -19.63
CA GLN A 94 12.58 -6.18 -21.03
C GLN A 94 11.82 -7.05 -22.05
N ASP A 95 11.92 -8.36 -21.88
CA ASP A 95 11.38 -9.35 -22.84
C ASP A 95 9.92 -9.71 -22.58
N ALA A 96 9.34 -9.26 -21.46
CA ALA A 96 7.95 -9.53 -21.14
C ALA A 96 7.04 -8.70 -22.06
N SER A 97 6.11 -9.35 -22.76
CA SER A 97 5.17 -8.67 -23.67
C SER A 97 4.27 -7.66 -22.94
N GLN A 98 4.01 -7.90 -21.66
CA GLN A 98 3.21 -7.03 -20.79
C GLN A 98 3.89 -5.71 -20.43
N THR A 99 5.22 -5.61 -20.57
CA THR A 99 5.94 -4.36 -20.27
C THR A 99 5.48 -3.25 -21.21
N SER A 100 5.20 -2.06 -20.67
CA SER A 100 4.75 -0.94 -21.50
C SER A 100 5.85 -0.48 -22.45
N VAL A 101 5.48 0.00 -23.64
CA VAL A 101 6.43 0.60 -24.60
C VAL A 101 7.24 1.71 -23.93
N LEU A 102 6.55 2.59 -23.18
CA LEU A 102 7.18 3.64 -22.39
C LEU A 102 8.27 3.11 -21.43
N THR A 103 7.99 2.00 -20.76
CA THR A 103 8.96 1.36 -19.85
C THR A 103 10.15 0.80 -20.62
N ARG A 104 9.94 0.14 -21.77
CA ARG A 104 11.05 -0.35 -22.61
C ARG A 104 11.96 0.78 -23.06
N GLU A 105 11.37 1.87 -23.56
CA GLU A 105 12.11 3.05 -24.02
C GLU A 105 12.93 3.69 -22.91
N CYS A 106 12.35 3.86 -21.71
CA CYS A 106 12.99 4.60 -20.63
C CYS A 106 13.87 3.75 -19.73
N MET A 107 13.59 2.46 -19.54
CA MET A 107 14.30 1.61 -18.56
C MET A 107 15.23 0.58 -19.18
N TYR A 108 15.00 0.21 -20.44
CA TYR A 108 15.69 -0.90 -21.10
C TYR A 108 16.36 -0.48 -22.43
N GLY A 109 16.35 0.81 -22.74
CA GLY A 109 17.12 1.38 -23.85
C GLY A 109 18.61 1.55 -23.51
N GLU A 110 19.36 2.17 -24.41
CA GLU A 110 20.82 2.37 -24.28
C GLU A 110 21.22 3.19 -23.06
N SER A 111 20.35 4.10 -22.60
CA SER A 111 20.56 4.93 -21.41
C SER A 111 19.32 4.88 -20.51
N PRO A 112 19.25 3.91 -19.58
CA PRO A 112 18.14 3.80 -18.63
C PRO A 112 17.99 5.08 -17.79
N ASP A 113 16.80 5.67 -17.84
CA ASP A 113 16.42 6.88 -17.13
C ASP A 113 15.05 6.70 -16.43
N PRO A 114 15.06 6.24 -15.18
CA PRO A 114 13.84 6.12 -14.38
C PRO A 114 13.12 7.45 -14.15
N TRP A 115 13.85 8.57 -14.13
CA TRP A 115 13.25 9.88 -13.95
C TRP A 115 12.43 10.27 -15.18
N ARG A 116 12.95 10.04 -16.39
CA ARG A 116 12.20 10.22 -17.64
C ARG A 116 10.97 9.31 -17.72
N LEU A 117 11.06 8.06 -17.25
CA LEU A 117 9.89 7.19 -17.13
C LEU A 117 8.81 7.84 -16.26
N TYR A 118 9.18 8.30 -15.07
CA TYR A 118 8.25 8.93 -14.14
C TYR A 118 7.62 10.20 -14.70
N ARG A 119 8.42 11.10 -15.28
CA ARG A 119 7.93 12.34 -15.91
C ARG A 119 6.93 12.06 -17.02
N ARG A 120 7.27 11.15 -17.96
CA ARG A 120 6.35 10.76 -19.04
C ARG A 120 5.11 10.05 -18.52
N SER A 121 5.21 9.34 -17.39
CA SER A 121 4.05 8.73 -16.75
C SER A 121 3.10 9.79 -16.20
N LEU A 122 3.62 10.86 -15.58
CA LEU A 122 2.82 12.01 -15.14
C LEU A 122 2.19 12.75 -16.32
N ASP A 123 2.96 13.01 -17.39
CA ASP A 123 2.48 13.73 -18.57
C ASP A 123 1.34 12.95 -19.27
N ASN A 124 1.41 11.61 -19.25
CA ASN A 124 0.35 10.73 -19.76
C ASN A 124 -0.79 10.49 -18.75
N GLN A 125 -0.74 11.14 -17.59
CA GLN A 125 -1.70 10.99 -16.49
C GLN A 125 -1.86 9.53 -16.04
N ALA A 126 -0.74 8.80 -15.95
CA ALA A 126 -0.74 7.44 -15.45
C ALA A 126 -1.27 7.41 -14.00
N MET A 127 -2.21 6.49 -13.75
CA MET A 127 -2.79 6.28 -12.43
C MET A 127 -1.94 5.30 -11.60
N MET A 128 -1.20 4.41 -12.25
CA MET A 128 -0.40 3.40 -11.55
C MET A 128 0.81 2.95 -12.38
N LEU A 129 1.93 2.72 -11.69
CA LEU A 129 3.06 1.90 -12.16
C LEU A 129 2.94 0.52 -11.53
N ALA A 130 3.10 -0.56 -12.30
CA ALA A 130 2.91 -1.91 -11.79
C ALA A 130 3.89 -2.93 -12.41
N GLY A 131 4.41 -3.87 -11.62
CA GLY A 131 5.41 -4.79 -12.16
C GLY A 131 6.01 -5.79 -11.20
N HIS A 132 6.65 -6.82 -11.75
CA HIS A 132 7.49 -7.77 -11.01
C HIS A 132 8.87 -7.15 -10.75
N VAL A 133 8.92 -6.15 -9.88
CA VAL A 133 10.14 -5.39 -9.56
C VAL A 133 10.31 -5.27 -8.05
N THR A 134 11.52 -4.91 -7.60
CA THR A 134 11.74 -4.61 -6.18
C THR A 134 11.05 -3.30 -5.80
N ALA A 135 10.63 -3.17 -4.54
CA ALA A 135 10.02 -1.94 -4.02
C ALA A 135 10.96 -0.72 -4.20
N ALA A 136 12.26 -0.92 -4.00
CA ALA A 136 13.25 0.15 -4.14
C ALA A 136 13.34 0.74 -5.57
N LYS A 137 12.87 0.04 -6.61
CA LYS A 137 12.99 0.50 -8.00
C LYS A 137 12.22 1.80 -8.26
N TYR A 138 10.99 1.91 -7.78
CA TYR A 138 10.11 3.05 -8.07
C TYR A 138 9.59 3.80 -6.84
N VAL A 139 9.86 3.33 -5.62
CA VAL A 139 9.59 4.11 -4.40
C VAL A 139 10.24 5.51 -4.42
N PRO A 140 11.50 5.70 -4.87
CA PRO A 140 12.08 7.04 -4.98
C PRO A 140 11.36 7.97 -5.96
N LEU A 141 10.53 7.43 -6.85
CA LEU A 141 9.77 8.21 -7.84
C LEU A 141 8.36 8.47 -7.32
N CYS A 142 7.62 7.42 -6.97
CA CYS A 142 6.21 7.51 -6.59
C CYS A 142 5.99 7.90 -5.11
N GLY A 143 6.96 7.64 -4.25
CA GLY A 143 6.83 7.76 -2.79
C GLY A 143 6.41 6.44 -2.13
N VAL A 144 6.95 6.18 -0.95
CA VAL A 144 6.71 4.94 -0.21
C VAL A 144 5.27 4.82 0.29
N ASP A 145 4.64 5.94 0.60
CA ASP A 145 3.25 6.07 1.04
C ASP A 145 2.24 5.76 -0.08
N ARG A 146 2.67 5.84 -1.34
CA ARG A 146 1.92 5.47 -2.57
C ARG A 146 2.20 4.06 -3.07
N ALA A 147 3.10 3.34 -2.41
CA ALA A 147 3.37 1.94 -2.75
C ALA A 147 2.27 1.03 -2.18
N VAL A 148 1.80 0.10 -3.00
CA VAL A 148 0.84 -0.94 -2.64
C VAL A 148 1.38 -2.29 -3.06
N THR A 149 1.11 -3.32 -2.28
CA THR A 149 1.54 -4.69 -2.57
C THR A 149 0.65 -5.69 -1.85
N PHE A 150 0.76 -6.96 -2.21
CA PHE A 150 0.12 -8.07 -1.52
C PHE A 150 1.17 -9.11 -1.19
N VAL A 151 1.13 -9.63 0.02
CA VAL A 151 1.89 -10.82 0.42
C VAL A 151 0.95 -12.02 0.56
N ARG A 152 1.54 -13.20 0.69
CA ARG A 152 0.83 -14.46 0.94
C ARG A 152 1.62 -15.28 1.94
N GLU A 153 0.96 -16.20 2.64
CA GLU A 153 1.64 -17.20 3.45
C GLU A 153 2.76 -17.85 2.59
N PRO A 154 4.03 -17.81 3.05
CA PRO A 154 5.17 -18.11 2.19
C PRO A 154 5.17 -19.51 1.58
N LEU A 155 4.76 -20.52 2.33
CA LEU A 155 4.74 -21.90 1.86
C LEU A 155 3.65 -22.08 0.79
N GLN A 156 2.46 -21.54 1.03
CA GLN A 156 1.34 -21.53 0.09
C GLN A 156 1.65 -20.74 -1.18
N ARG A 157 2.41 -19.66 -1.06
CA ARG A 157 2.94 -18.90 -2.21
C ARG A 157 3.91 -19.75 -3.04
N ALA A 158 4.84 -20.45 -2.38
CA ALA A 158 5.81 -21.32 -3.05
C ALA A 158 5.11 -22.49 -3.77
N ALA A 159 4.16 -23.16 -3.13
CA ALA A 159 3.36 -24.22 -3.73
C ALA A 159 2.57 -23.71 -4.96
N SER A 160 1.98 -22.52 -4.86
CA SER A 160 1.27 -21.90 -5.99
C SER A 160 2.19 -21.53 -7.14
N GLU A 161 3.44 -21.15 -6.86
CA GLU A 161 4.45 -20.89 -7.88
C GLU A 161 4.91 -22.19 -8.53
N TYR A 162 5.17 -23.24 -7.75
CA TYR A 162 5.49 -24.57 -8.25
C TYR A 162 4.41 -25.10 -9.20
N SER A 163 3.14 -25.10 -8.79
CA SER A 163 2.03 -25.52 -9.66
C SER A 163 1.87 -24.63 -10.91
N HIS A 164 2.33 -23.38 -10.86
CA HIS A 164 2.38 -22.52 -12.05
C HIS A 164 3.51 -22.91 -12.99
N PHE A 165 4.70 -23.19 -12.44
CA PHE A 165 5.87 -23.65 -13.19
C PHE A 165 5.64 -25.02 -13.85
N GLN A 166 4.98 -25.95 -13.17
CA GLN A 166 4.60 -27.23 -13.77
C GLN A 166 3.67 -27.04 -14.99
N ARG A 167 2.69 -26.14 -14.90
CA ARG A 167 1.70 -25.93 -15.97
C ARG A 167 2.21 -25.10 -17.14
N ILE A 168 2.95 -24.03 -16.87
CA ILE A 168 3.37 -23.05 -17.90
C ILE A 168 4.78 -23.31 -18.39
N HIS A 169 5.69 -23.67 -17.48
CA HIS A 169 7.11 -23.89 -17.80
C HIS A 169 7.46 -25.37 -17.93
N GLN A 170 6.47 -26.26 -17.82
CA GLN A 170 6.62 -27.72 -17.92
C GLN A 170 7.70 -28.29 -16.97
N TYR A 171 7.91 -27.64 -15.83
CA TYR A 171 8.88 -28.09 -14.83
C TYR A 171 8.58 -29.52 -14.37
N LYS A 172 9.60 -30.38 -14.35
CA LYS A 172 9.48 -31.82 -14.06
C LYS A 172 10.04 -32.24 -12.71
N GLY A 173 10.78 -31.37 -12.03
CA GLY A 173 11.34 -31.66 -10.71
C GLY A 173 10.27 -31.73 -9.62
N SER A 174 10.64 -32.26 -8.46
CA SER A 174 9.76 -32.31 -7.30
C SER A 174 9.54 -30.92 -6.69
N PHE A 175 8.53 -30.77 -5.82
CA PHE A 175 8.34 -29.54 -5.05
C PHE A 175 9.56 -29.24 -4.16
N ARG A 176 10.13 -30.30 -3.57
CA ARG A 176 11.35 -30.25 -2.77
C ARG A 176 12.55 -29.69 -3.53
N ASP A 177 12.76 -30.11 -4.78
CA ASP A 177 13.82 -29.58 -5.63
C ASP A 177 13.53 -28.13 -6.04
N PHE A 178 12.27 -27.82 -6.32
CA PHE A 178 11.83 -26.48 -6.71
C PHE A 178 12.13 -25.43 -5.63
N MET A 179 11.83 -25.72 -4.36
CA MET A 179 12.07 -24.79 -3.25
C MET A 179 13.55 -24.51 -2.98
N LYS A 180 14.46 -25.35 -3.47
CA LYS A 180 15.92 -25.18 -3.34
C LYS A 180 16.53 -24.33 -4.43
N ILE A 181 15.78 -24.00 -5.49
CA ILE A 181 16.25 -23.09 -6.54
C ILE A 181 16.56 -21.73 -5.88
N PRO A 182 17.76 -21.15 -6.07
CA PRO A 182 18.14 -19.91 -5.38
C PRO A 182 17.13 -18.76 -5.54
N LEU A 183 16.46 -18.66 -6.68
CA LEU A 183 15.44 -17.64 -6.97
C LEU A 183 14.13 -17.82 -6.16
N MET A 184 13.91 -19.01 -5.59
CA MET A 184 12.73 -19.34 -4.78
C MET A 184 12.93 -19.07 -3.29
N LEU A 185 14.19 -18.93 -2.84
CA LEU A 185 14.55 -18.66 -1.45
C LEU A 185 14.23 -17.22 -1.06
N ASP A 186 13.54 -17.04 0.06
CA ASP A 186 13.19 -15.74 0.67
C ASP A 186 12.67 -14.72 -0.36
N ARG A 187 11.83 -15.22 -1.27
CA ARG A 187 11.44 -14.53 -2.49
C ARG A 187 10.65 -13.26 -2.18
N GLN A 188 9.70 -13.28 -1.24
CA GLN A 188 8.93 -12.09 -0.89
C GLN A 188 9.83 -11.03 -0.24
N SER A 189 10.73 -11.44 0.66
CA SER A 189 11.68 -10.59 1.37
C SER A 189 12.66 -9.91 0.42
N SER A 190 13.10 -10.62 -0.62
CA SER A 190 13.97 -10.05 -1.65
C SER A 190 13.34 -8.83 -2.35
N ILE A 191 12.02 -8.82 -2.53
CA ILE A 191 11.27 -7.72 -3.18
C ILE A 191 11.28 -6.45 -2.32
N PHE A 192 11.27 -6.58 -1.00
CA PHE A 192 11.29 -5.44 -0.06
C PHE A 192 12.70 -4.94 0.25
N LYS A 193 13.77 -5.53 -0.31
CA LYS A 193 15.15 -5.11 -0.01
C LYS A 193 15.32 -3.60 -0.20
N GLY A 194 15.70 -2.91 0.88
CA GLY A 194 15.93 -1.47 0.90
C GLY A 194 14.72 -0.60 1.26
N VAL A 195 13.55 -1.19 1.50
CA VAL A 195 12.32 -0.51 1.94
C VAL A 195 11.68 -1.26 3.10
N ASP A 196 11.43 -0.55 4.20
CA ASP A 196 10.76 -1.13 5.36
C ASP A 196 9.28 -1.36 5.08
N VAL A 197 8.76 -2.53 5.42
CA VAL A 197 7.37 -2.89 5.13
C VAL A 197 6.37 -2.04 5.91
N GLU A 198 6.78 -1.57 7.10
CA GLU A 198 6.02 -0.63 7.92
C GLU A 198 5.81 0.73 7.21
N ALA A 199 6.74 1.11 6.32
CA ALA A 199 6.69 2.36 5.57
C ALA A 199 5.83 2.29 4.31
N ILE A 200 5.64 1.08 3.74
CA ILE A 200 4.84 0.87 2.55
C ILE A 200 3.40 1.32 2.80
N GLY A 201 2.88 2.11 1.86
CA GLY A 201 1.54 2.67 1.88
C GLY A 201 0.50 1.65 2.29
N MET A 202 0.39 0.55 1.52
CA MET A 202 -0.47 -0.59 1.86
C MET A 202 0.17 -1.93 1.53
N VAL A 203 0.04 -2.86 2.47
CA VAL A 203 0.43 -4.26 2.31
C VAL A 203 -0.81 -5.10 2.59
N GLY A 204 -1.42 -5.64 1.53
CA GLY A 204 -2.55 -6.55 1.62
C GLY A 204 -2.10 -8.00 1.88
N LEU A 205 -3.05 -8.82 2.32
CA LEU A 205 -2.90 -10.27 2.47
C LEU A 205 -3.73 -10.97 1.40
N THR A 206 -3.15 -11.97 0.74
CA THR A 206 -3.84 -12.78 -0.26
C THR A 206 -5.03 -13.53 0.35
N GLU A 207 -4.86 -14.03 1.57
CA GLU A 207 -5.83 -14.77 2.37
C GLU A 207 -7.00 -13.89 2.82
N ARG A 208 -6.79 -12.56 2.87
CA ARG A 208 -7.79 -11.55 3.26
C ARG A 208 -7.95 -10.51 2.16
N TYR A 209 -8.05 -10.98 0.91
CA TYR A 209 -8.03 -10.13 -0.28
C TYR A 209 -9.15 -9.07 -0.27
N SER A 210 -10.38 -9.44 0.10
CA SER A 210 -11.51 -8.52 0.15
C SER A 210 -11.29 -7.37 1.14
N GLU A 211 -10.85 -7.68 2.36
CA GLU A 211 -10.55 -6.69 3.39
C GLU A 211 -9.32 -5.84 3.03
N SER A 212 -8.35 -6.44 2.34
CA SER A 212 -7.20 -5.71 1.80
C SER A 212 -7.63 -4.69 0.75
N LEU A 213 -8.55 -5.09 -0.14
CA LEU A 213 -9.06 -4.23 -1.20
C LEU A 213 -9.89 -3.08 -0.64
N GLU A 214 -10.73 -3.35 0.37
CA GLU A 214 -11.49 -2.34 1.10
C GLU A 214 -10.55 -1.24 1.64
N LEU A 215 -9.51 -1.64 2.39
CA LEU A 215 -8.58 -0.70 3.00
C LEU A 215 -7.75 0.07 1.96
N ILE A 216 -7.34 -0.59 0.87
CA ILE A 216 -6.63 0.05 -0.25
C ILE A 216 -7.52 1.09 -0.95
N ASN A 217 -8.77 0.74 -1.25
CA ASN A 217 -9.73 1.63 -1.90
C ASN A 217 -10.00 2.87 -1.03
N ALA A 218 -10.29 2.65 0.26
CA ALA A 218 -10.53 3.72 1.22
C ALA A 218 -9.34 4.69 1.33
N ARG A 219 -8.12 4.15 1.50
CA ARG A 219 -6.92 4.97 1.67
C ARG A 219 -6.61 5.84 0.45
N PHE A 220 -6.69 5.26 -0.74
CA PHE A 220 -6.27 5.95 -1.96
C PHE A 220 -7.40 6.69 -2.68
N GLY A 221 -8.63 6.61 -2.17
CA GLY A 221 -9.81 7.20 -2.80
C GLY A 221 -10.08 6.60 -4.19
N ILE A 222 -9.87 5.29 -4.34
CA ILE A 222 -10.06 4.55 -5.59
C ILE A 222 -11.17 3.52 -5.42
N ASP A 223 -11.71 3.02 -6.54
CA ASP A 223 -12.77 2.03 -6.54
C ASP A 223 -12.39 0.84 -7.43
N ILE A 224 -11.52 -0.02 -6.90
CA ILE A 224 -11.18 -1.29 -7.54
C ILE A 224 -12.17 -2.34 -7.06
N ALA A 225 -12.98 -2.87 -7.97
CA ALA A 225 -13.95 -3.91 -7.66
C ALA A 225 -13.30 -5.26 -7.39
N GLN A 226 -13.85 -6.01 -6.43
CA GLN A 226 -13.54 -7.43 -6.27
C GLN A 226 -14.04 -8.21 -7.49
N ARG A 227 -13.18 -9.04 -8.08
CA ARG A 227 -13.62 -9.93 -9.17
C ARG A 227 -14.39 -11.13 -8.62
N GLU A 228 -15.59 -11.37 -9.16
CA GLU A 228 -16.39 -12.57 -8.92
C GLU A 228 -16.07 -13.73 -9.89
N ASP A 229 -15.32 -13.46 -10.97
CA ASP A 229 -15.07 -14.36 -12.12
C ASP A 229 -14.32 -15.68 -11.79
N ASN A 230 -13.98 -15.97 -10.53
CA ASN A 230 -13.15 -17.10 -10.12
C ASN A 230 -13.93 -18.34 -9.61
N ARG A 231 -15.26 -18.41 -9.77
CA ARG A 231 -16.06 -19.56 -9.28
C ARG A 231 -15.65 -20.95 -9.83
N GLY A 232 -14.88 -21.03 -10.92
CA GLY A 232 -14.40 -22.30 -11.50
C GLY A 232 -12.87 -22.51 -11.50
N LYS A 233 -12.10 -21.65 -10.84
CA LYS A 233 -10.63 -21.77 -10.67
C LYS A 233 -10.30 -21.90 -9.18
N PRO A 234 -9.08 -22.34 -8.82
CA PRO A 234 -8.70 -22.36 -7.42
C PRO A 234 -8.98 -21.01 -6.77
N GLN A 235 -9.72 -21.01 -5.65
CA GLN A 235 -10.13 -19.76 -5.01
C GLN A 235 -8.88 -18.94 -4.64
N VAL A 236 -8.99 -17.61 -4.62
CA VAL A 236 -7.89 -16.76 -4.13
C VAL A 236 -7.65 -17.13 -2.67
N GLY A 237 -6.48 -17.73 -2.38
CA GLY A 237 -6.16 -18.25 -1.04
C GLY A 237 -6.37 -19.75 -0.85
N GLU A 238 -6.72 -20.52 -1.89
CA GLU A 238 -6.81 -21.98 -1.78
C GLU A 238 -5.49 -22.60 -1.31
N LEU A 239 -5.61 -23.53 -0.36
CA LEU A 239 -4.49 -24.20 0.26
C LEU A 239 -4.04 -25.37 -0.62
N HIS A 240 -2.75 -25.39 -0.91
CA HIS A 240 -2.07 -26.53 -1.48
C HIS A 240 -1.79 -27.54 -0.36
N ASP A 241 -2.02 -28.83 -0.65
CA ASP A 241 -1.60 -29.94 0.19
C ASP A 241 -0.08 -30.15 0.04
N ILE A 242 0.63 -30.20 1.17
CA ILE A 242 2.09 -30.18 1.23
C ILE A 242 2.52 -31.18 2.30
N ALA A 243 3.46 -32.06 1.94
CA ALA A 243 3.98 -33.06 2.86
C ALA A 243 4.66 -32.40 4.08
N PRO A 244 4.48 -32.94 5.30
CA PRO A 244 5.09 -32.38 6.51
C PRO A 244 6.62 -32.23 6.43
N GLU A 245 7.30 -33.13 5.74
CA GLU A 245 8.75 -33.11 5.55
C GLU A 245 9.19 -31.92 4.68
N ASP A 246 8.42 -31.64 3.63
CA ASP A 246 8.65 -30.51 2.73
C ASP A 246 8.35 -29.18 3.42
N GLU A 247 7.32 -29.11 4.27
CA GLU A 247 7.06 -27.94 5.11
C GLU A 247 8.24 -27.65 6.06
N GLN A 248 8.74 -28.68 6.75
CA GLN A 248 9.87 -28.51 7.67
C GLN A 248 11.12 -28.03 6.95
N GLU A 249 11.40 -28.55 5.75
CA GLU A 249 12.54 -28.09 4.95
C GLU A 249 12.33 -26.67 4.43
N PHE A 250 11.14 -26.33 3.94
CA PHE A 250 10.82 -24.97 3.51
C PHE A 250 11.06 -23.94 4.62
N ARG A 251 10.63 -24.25 5.86
CA ARG A 251 10.81 -23.36 7.01
C ARG A 251 12.28 -23.07 7.33
N LYS A 252 13.17 -24.03 7.09
CA LYS A 252 14.63 -23.87 7.25
C LYS A 252 15.23 -23.00 6.14
N LEU A 253 14.70 -23.14 4.93
CA LEU A 253 15.19 -22.47 3.73
C LEU A 253 14.69 -21.02 3.59
N ASN A 254 13.54 -20.68 4.19
CA ASN A 254 12.86 -19.40 3.99
C ASN A 254 12.54 -18.64 5.30
N PRO A 255 13.51 -18.48 6.23
CA PRO A 255 13.26 -17.85 7.51
C PRO A 255 12.89 -16.36 7.38
N LEU A 256 13.39 -15.66 6.36
CA LEU A 256 13.10 -14.23 6.19
C LEU A 256 11.67 -14.03 5.70
N ASP A 257 11.19 -14.85 4.75
CA ASP A 257 9.81 -14.77 4.27
C ASP A 257 8.79 -15.09 5.37
N LEU A 258 9.09 -16.07 6.24
CA LEU A 258 8.24 -16.37 7.39
C LEU A 258 8.16 -15.19 8.36
N ALA A 259 9.32 -14.59 8.69
CA ALA A 259 9.37 -13.43 9.58
C ALA A 259 8.72 -12.18 8.96
N LEU A 260 8.87 -11.99 7.65
CA LEU A 260 8.23 -10.91 6.90
C LEU A 260 6.71 -11.08 6.92
N TYR A 261 6.21 -12.27 6.54
CA TYR A 261 4.78 -12.51 6.45
C TYR A 261 4.09 -12.30 7.80
N GLU A 262 4.66 -12.83 8.88
CA GLU A 262 4.10 -12.62 10.21
C GLU A 262 4.08 -11.13 10.61
N ARG A 263 5.09 -10.37 10.20
CA ARG A 263 5.11 -8.92 10.41
C ARG A 263 4.03 -8.21 9.60
N CYS A 264 3.89 -8.53 8.32
CA CYS A 264 2.85 -7.99 7.45
C CYS A 264 1.46 -8.32 7.98
N ARG A 265 1.25 -9.55 8.46
CA ARG A 265 -0.01 -10.01 9.03
C ARG A 265 -0.37 -9.17 10.26
N LYS A 266 0.53 -9.04 11.24
CA LYS A 266 0.27 -8.20 12.44
C LYS A 266 0.04 -6.73 12.10
N LEU A 267 0.78 -6.20 11.12
CA LEU A 267 0.59 -4.84 10.62
C LEU A 267 -0.79 -4.67 10.00
N PHE A 268 -1.23 -5.63 9.17
CA PHE A 268 -2.53 -5.65 8.55
C PHE A 268 -3.66 -5.71 9.60
N GLU A 269 -3.57 -6.62 10.57
CA GLU A 269 -4.54 -6.73 11.68
C GLU A 269 -4.72 -5.40 12.41
N SER A 270 -3.61 -4.76 12.77
CA SER A 270 -3.66 -3.48 13.47
C SER A 270 -4.30 -2.38 12.61
N ARG A 271 -3.95 -2.30 11.32
CA ARG A 271 -4.46 -1.26 10.42
C ARG A 271 -5.94 -1.44 10.07
N ILE A 272 -6.37 -2.68 9.80
CA ILE A 272 -7.78 -2.95 9.48
C ILE A 272 -8.67 -2.73 10.71
N GLN A 273 -8.18 -3.02 11.91
CA GLN A 273 -8.92 -2.74 13.15
C GLN A 273 -9.08 -1.23 13.36
N LEU A 274 -8.00 -0.45 13.26
CA LEU A 274 -8.07 1.02 13.36
C LEU A 274 -9.03 1.62 12.34
N TYR A 275 -8.97 1.16 11.09
CA TYR A 275 -9.89 1.59 10.04
C TYR A 275 -11.37 1.30 10.41
N ARG A 276 -11.66 0.10 10.94
CA ARG A 276 -13.01 -0.26 11.40
C ARG A 276 -13.50 0.58 12.57
N ASP A 277 -12.57 0.98 13.42
CA ASP A 277 -12.84 1.87 14.55
C ASP A 277 -12.91 3.36 14.14
N ASN A 278 -12.81 3.65 12.84
CA ASN A 278 -12.74 5.01 12.26
C ASN A 278 -11.57 5.84 12.80
N LEU A 279 -10.45 5.18 13.11
CA LEU A 279 -9.20 5.80 13.53
C LEU A 279 -8.16 5.71 12.40
N PRO A 280 -7.38 6.77 12.17
CA PRO A 280 -6.24 6.68 11.26
C PRO A 280 -5.19 5.73 11.84
N PHE A 281 -4.38 5.11 10.99
CA PHE A 281 -3.17 4.44 11.44
C PHE A 281 -1.93 5.28 11.14
N ALA A 282 -0.88 5.07 11.92
CA ALA A 282 0.46 5.57 11.65
C ALA A 282 1.30 4.50 10.95
N HIS A 283 2.12 4.96 10.01
CA HIS A 283 3.34 4.25 9.61
C HIS A 283 4.38 4.52 10.69
N ALA A 284 4.84 3.48 11.39
CA ALA A 284 5.78 3.67 12.48
C ALA A 284 6.72 2.49 12.66
N ARG A 285 7.94 2.76 13.13
CA ARG A 285 8.94 1.74 13.44
C ARG A 285 9.88 2.20 14.54
N LEU A 286 10.10 1.29 15.49
CA LEU A 286 11.18 1.38 16.48
C LEU A 286 12.50 0.95 15.83
N THR A 287 13.48 1.85 15.79
CA THR A 287 14.79 1.61 15.15
C THR A 287 15.96 1.60 16.13
N GLN A 288 15.80 2.18 17.31
CA GLN A 288 16.82 2.31 18.34
C GLN A 288 16.20 2.06 19.72
N PHE A 289 16.84 1.23 20.54
CA PHE A 289 16.43 0.89 21.92
C PHE A 289 17.65 0.36 22.68
N ASP A 290 18.61 1.25 22.93
CA ASP A 290 19.87 0.95 23.62
C ASP A 290 19.86 1.51 25.05
N ALA A 291 20.98 1.35 25.79
CA ALA A 291 21.08 1.72 27.20
C ALA A 291 20.68 3.18 27.50
N GLU A 292 20.78 4.10 26.54
CA GLU A 292 20.53 5.52 26.75
C GLU A 292 19.28 6.04 26.04
N ARG A 293 18.79 5.34 25.01
CA ARG A 293 17.85 5.93 24.06
C ARG A 293 16.88 4.93 23.44
N VAL A 294 15.65 5.39 23.28
CA VAL A 294 14.62 4.79 22.43
C VAL A 294 14.32 5.75 21.30
N GLY A 295 14.27 5.26 20.07
CA GLY A 295 14.06 6.12 18.90
C GLY A 295 13.58 5.38 17.67
N GLY A 296 12.93 6.13 16.79
CA GLY A 296 12.24 5.56 15.64
C GLY A 296 11.76 6.62 14.67
N TRP A 297 10.78 6.24 13.89
CA TRP A 297 10.05 7.15 13.02
C TRP A 297 8.56 6.83 13.07
N ALA A 298 7.72 7.85 12.86
CA ALA A 298 6.28 7.74 12.76
C ALA A 298 5.68 8.87 11.91
N TRP A 299 4.70 8.55 11.05
CA TRP A 299 3.86 9.53 10.36
C TRP A 299 2.46 8.96 10.11
N TRP A 300 1.46 9.84 10.01
CA TRP A 300 0.08 9.45 9.73
C TRP A 300 -0.09 8.92 8.32
N GLU A 301 -0.97 7.93 8.16
CA GLU A 301 -1.45 7.59 6.83
C GLU A 301 -2.07 8.79 6.09
N GLY A 302 -2.09 8.73 4.76
CA GLY A 302 -2.50 9.87 3.93
C GLY A 302 -1.52 11.06 3.94
N GLY A 303 -0.45 10.99 4.74
CA GLY A 303 0.61 12.01 4.75
C GLY A 303 0.22 13.32 5.41
N ALA A 304 -0.65 13.28 6.43
CA ALA A 304 -1.01 14.46 7.20
C ALA A 304 0.23 15.20 7.73
N ASP A 305 0.17 16.54 7.76
CA ASP A 305 1.31 17.37 8.16
C ASP A 305 1.47 17.47 9.69
N THR A 306 0.48 16.98 10.45
CA THR A 306 0.56 16.87 11.90
C THR A 306 1.57 15.80 12.32
N PRO A 307 2.40 16.05 13.35
CA PRO A 307 3.26 15.02 13.91
C PRO A 307 2.46 13.91 14.57
N VAL A 308 3.06 12.72 14.61
CA VAL A 308 2.58 11.61 15.43
C VAL A 308 3.21 11.74 16.81
N ASP A 309 2.38 11.78 17.85
CA ASP A 309 2.86 11.67 19.22
C ASP A 309 3.01 10.19 19.60
N VAL A 310 4.19 9.88 20.12
CA VAL A 310 4.64 8.51 20.41
C VAL A 310 4.90 8.36 21.89
N GLU A 311 4.11 7.53 22.54
CA GLU A 311 4.38 7.04 23.89
C GLU A 311 5.49 5.99 23.85
N VAL A 312 6.46 6.10 24.75
CA VAL A 312 7.51 5.10 24.94
C VAL A 312 7.21 4.29 26.20
N TRP A 313 7.17 2.97 26.05
CA TRP A 313 6.86 2.03 27.12
C TRP A 313 8.05 1.11 27.38
N VAL A 314 8.42 0.94 28.65
CA VAL A 314 9.52 0.09 29.10
C VAL A 314 9.03 -0.78 30.25
N ASN A 315 9.10 -2.10 30.10
CA ASN A 315 8.59 -3.08 31.06
C ASN A 315 7.12 -2.83 31.43
N ASP A 316 6.31 -2.54 30.41
CA ASP A 316 4.88 -2.26 30.53
C ASP A 316 4.55 -0.98 31.34
N GLU A 317 5.55 -0.13 31.60
CA GLU A 317 5.39 1.21 32.18
C GLU A 317 5.58 2.30 31.13
N HIS A 318 4.64 3.27 31.08
CA HIS A 318 4.79 4.48 30.28
C HIS A 318 5.92 5.34 30.85
N ARG A 319 6.89 5.70 30.00
CA ARG A 319 8.02 6.54 30.38
C ARG A 319 7.79 8.01 30.05
N ASP A 320 7.44 8.29 28.80
CA ASP A 320 7.13 9.64 28.32
C ASP A 320 6.47 9.58 26.93
N THR A 321 6.02 10.72 26.44
CA THR A 321 5.46 10.91 25.09
C THR A 321 6.29 11.92 24.31
N VAL A 322 6.70 11.56 23.10
CA VAL A 322 7.54 12.39 22.22
C VAL A 322 6.90 12.56 20.84
N SER A 323 6.97 13.76 20.28
CA SER A 323 6.47 14.02 18.92
C SER A 323 7.49 13.62 17.85
N ALA A 324 7.01 13.00 16.77
CA ALA A 324 7.81 12.62 15.61
C ALA A 324 8.12 13.83 14.71
N THR A 325 9.05 14.69 15.13
CA THR A 325 9.38 15.96 14.46
C THR A 325 10.83 16.04 13.98
N GLN A 326 11.66 15.03 14.22
CA GLN A 326 13.07 15.04 13.85
C GLN A 326 13.26 14.65 12.38
N LEU A 327 14.20 15.31 11.68
CA LEU A 327 14.53 14.95 10.29
C LEU A 327 15.15 13.55 10.21
N ARG A 328 14.80 12.77 9.18
CA ARG A 328 15.40 11.46 8.87
C ARG A 328 16.08 11.46 7.49
N PRO A 329 17.29 12.04 7.36
CA PRO A 329 17.96 12.19 6.06
C PRO A 329 18.22 10.87 5.34
N SER A 330 18.55 9.80 6.10
CA SER A 330 18.82 8.46 5.55
C SER A 330 17.62 7.84 4.84
N MET A 331 16.41 8.38 5.06
CA MET A 331 15.16 7.93 4.45
C MET A 331 14.66 8.87 3.35
N ALA A 332 15.42 9.91 2.97
CA ALA A 332 15.00 10.88 1.95
C ALA A 332 14.58 10.23 0.62
N ARG A 333 15.26 9.13 0.23
CA ARG A 333 14.93 8.34 -0.97
C ARG A 333 13.53 7.73 -0.96
N LEU A 334 12.84 7.69 0.19
CA LEU A 334 11.49 7.15 0.32
C LEU A 334 10.40 8.19 0.02
N LYS A 335 10.78 9.47 -0.19
CA LYS A 335 9.87 10.62 -0.32
C LYS A 335 8.82 10.65 0.80
N LEU A 336 9.33 10.59 2.03
CA LEU A 336 8.50 10.64 3.23
C LEU A 336 7.65 11.93 3.27
N PRO A 337 6.46 11.89 3.89
CA PRO A 337 5.68 13.09 4.13
C PRO A 337 6.42 14.04 5.08
N ARG A 338 5.86 15.24 5.27
CA ARG A 338 6.38 16.26 6.20
C ARG A 338 7.84 16.62 5.93
N GLY A 339 8.27 16.59 4.66
CA GLY A 339 9.65 16.84 4.25
C GLY A 339 10.68 15.88 4.89
N GLY A 340 10.25 14.74 5.46
CA GLY A 340 11.11 13.81 6.19
C GLY A 340 11.28 14.09 7.68
N TYR A 341 10.57 15.07 8.26
CA TYR A 341 10.54 15.35 9.70
C TYR A 341 9.57 14.41 10.42
N VAL A 342 9.94 13.13 10.49
CA VAL A 342 9.11 12.03 11.00
C VAL A 342 9.80 11.21 12.09
N GLY A 343 10.98 11.61 12.53
CA GLY A 343 11.79 10.92 13.54
C GLY A 343 11.37 11.30 14.96
N PHE A 344 11.50 10.37 15.89
CA PHE A 344 11.36 10.64 17.32
C PHE A 344 12.49 9.98 18.10
N GLN A 345 12.78 10.53 19.27
CA GLN A 345 13.75 9.96 20.20
C GLN A 345 13.43 10.39 21.64
N LEU A 346 13.57 9.48 22.57
CA LEU A 346 13.48 9.70 24.01
C LEU A 346 14.77 9.20 24.67
N LYS A 347 15.34 10.01 25.58
CA LYS A 347 16.42 9.55 26.47
C LYS A 347 15.81 8.71 27.59
N VAL A 348 16.37 7.54 27.82
CA VAL A 348 15.93 6.58 28.85
C VAL A 348 17.16 5.88 29.42
N ASN A 349 17.02 5.26 30.59
CA ASN A 349 18.05 4.36 31.11
C ASN A 349 17.54 2.92 30.99
N LEU A 350 18.06 2.17 30.02
CA LEU A 350 17.66 0.78 29.78
C LEU A 350 18.74 -0.19 30.25
N SER A 351 18.29 -1.30 30.82
CA SER A 351 19.10 -2.45 31.19
C SER A 351 18.93 -3.59 30.19
N ALA A 352 19.93 -4.47 30.12
CA ALA A 352 19.83 -5.70 29.35
C ALA A 352 18.59 -6.51 29.78
N GLY A 353 17.80 -6.96 28.81
CA GLY A 353 16.57 -7.71 29.05
C GLY A 353 15.29 -6.88 29.17
N ASP A 354 15.41 -5.55 29.33
CA ASP A 354 14.26 -4.64 29.34
C ASP A 354 13.42 -4.78 28.08
N ARG A 355 12.09 -4.68 28.25
CA ARG A 355 11.10 -4.80 27.19
C ARG A 355 10.66 -3.42 26.74
N VAL A 356 10.98 -3.05 25.51
CA VAL A 356 10.65 -1.74 24.92
C VAL A 356 9.58 -1.88 23.85
N GLN A 357 8.57 -1.01 23.91
CA GLN A 357 7.55 -0.86 22.88
C GLN A 357 7.12 0.60 22.78
N CYS A 358 6.54 0.99 21.65
CA CYS A 358 5.97 2.32 21.46
C CYS A 358 4.47 2.21 21.16
N ARG A 359 3.72 3.25 21.50
CA ARG A 359 2.30 3.38 21.18
C ARG A 359 2.02 4.75 20.58
N VAL A 360 1.24 4.79 19.51
CA VAL A 360 0.70 6.06 19.00
C VAL A 360 -0.31 6.59 20.01
N ALA A 361 -0.06 7.79 20.55
CA ALA A 361 -0.83 8.33 21.66
C ALA A 361 -2.33 8.51 21.31
N GLU A 362 -2.61 9.02 20.12
CA GLU A 362 -3.98 9.36 19.69
C GLU A 362 -4.85 8.12 19.42
N THR A 363 -4.26 7.04 18.88
CA THR A 363 -5.03 5.90 18.35
C THR A 363 -4.81 4.61 19.13
N GLY A 364 -3.87 4.60 20.08
CA GLY A 364 -3.50 3.40 20.82
C GLY A 364 -2.75 2.35 19.99
N GLN A 365 -2.36 2.67 18.75
CA GLN A 365 -1.66 1.74 17.87
C GLN A 365 -0.27 1.39 18.42
N TRP A 366 -0.07 0.11 18.78
CA TRP A 366 1.22 -0.40 19.23
C TRP A 366 2.19 -0.64 18.07
N PHE A 367 3.45 -0.23 18.24
CA PHE A 367 4.54 -0.57 17.33
C PHE A 367 5.89 -0.74 18.08
N PRO A 368 6.68 -1.77 17.76
CA PRO A 368 6.28 -2.94 16.96
C PRO A 368 5.11 -3.70 17.63
N PRO A 369 4.44 -4.65 16.94
CA PRO A 369 3.25 -5.34 17.47
C PRO A 369 3.47 -6.12 18.78
N GLY A 370 4.72 -6.38 19.15
CA GLY A 370 5.08 -6.89 20.47
C GLY A 370 6.40 -6.26 20.92
N PRO A 371 6.68 -6.23 22.23
CA PRO A 371 7.85 -5.57 22.77
C PRO A 371 9.15 -6.20 22.30
N ARG A 372 10.18 -5.37 22.15
CA ARG A 372 11.56 -5.77 21.83
C ARG A 372 12.38 -5.83 23.10
N ARG A 373 13.25 -6.84 23.22
CA ARG A 373 14.16 -6.94 24.36
C ARG A 373 15.48 -6.23 24.03
N VAL A 374 15.95 -5.41 24.95
CA VAL A 374 17.30 -4.83 24.90
C VAL A 374 18.31 -5.97 24.95
N ALA A 375 19.23 -5.98 23.99
CA ALA A 375 20.23 -7.04 23.89
C ALA A 375 21.08 -7.09 25.17
N VAL A 376 21.41 -8.31 25.60
CA VAL A 376 22.46 -8.50 26.61
C VAL A 376 23.78 -8.19 25.91
N ALA A 377 24.58 -7.30 26.49
CA ALA A 377 25.94 -7.08 26.00
C ALA A 377 26.64 -8.44 25.91
N SER A 378 27.07 -8.81 24.71
CA SER A 378 27.87 -10.02 24.53
C SER A 378 29.25 -9.69 25.09
N ASN A 379 29.59 -10.23 26.26
CA ASN A 379 30.93 -10.16 26.81
C ASN A 379 31.93 -10.87 25.92
#